data_AF-Q72FG4-F1
#
_entry.id   AF-Q72FG4-F1
#
_cell.length_a   1.000
_cell.length_b   1.000
_cell.length_c   1.000
_cell.angle_alpha   90.00
_cell.angle_beta   90.00
_cell.angle_gamma   90.00
#
_symmetry.space_group_name_H-M   'P 1'
#
loop_
_entity.id
_entity.type
_entity.pdbx_description
1 polymer ?
#
loop_
_entity_poly.entity_id
_entity_poly.type
_entity_poly.pdbx_seq_one_letter_code
_entity_poly.pdbx_strand_id
1 'polypeptide(L)'
;MNDISRFLDPVLIVPYRLPEDALSGFLFGTLCLTIICLAVGDVSLRIVMRLNRRRLEELHTDMEHHHKLSETALRMGDKESYKAVNSQAHDAFGHYFSFGAALFCVSIWPLPFAMGWMSDRFSGATPILPWDVPIIGAQPSVTFWFLLLYIPVRITYAKGRSFLARRKQLATTAAAASGMAGDAKGPTDQMRHDG
;
A
#
# COMPACT_ATOMS: atom_id res chain seq x y z
N MET A 1 -22.81 -2.12 21.88
CA MET A 1 -21.36 -2.20 22.13
C MET A 1 -20.98 -3.65 22.34
N ASN A 2 -20.38 -4.27 21.32
CA ASN A 2 -19.95 -5.67 21.36
C ASN A 2 -18.78 -5.85 22.33
N ASP A 3 -18.60 -7.04 22.91
CA ASP A 3 -17.57 -7.28 23.94
C ASP A 3 -16.13 -7.02 23.45
N ILE A 4 -15.87 -7.21 22.16
CA ILE A 4 -14.58 -6.90 21.52
C ILE A 4 -14.28 -5.39 21.55
N SER A 5 -15.30 -4.55 21.33
CA SER A 5 -15.15 -3.09 21.34
C SER A 5 -14.78 -2.57 22.73
N ARG A 6 -15.30 -3.21 23.80
CA ARG A 6 -14.99 -2.85 25.19
C ARG A 6 -13.55 -3.13 25.58
N PHE A 7 -12.94 -4.17 25.03
CA PHE A 7 -11.55 -4.52 25.32
C PHE A 7 -10.56 -3.52 24.71
N LEU A 8 -10.85 -3.02 23.51
CA LEU A 8 -9.98 -2.07 22.81
C LEU A 8 -10.22 -0.61 23.23
N ASP A 9 -11.40 -0.30 23.78
CA ASP A 9 -11.78 1.05 24.18
C ASP A 9 -10.76 1.78 25.06
N PRO A 10 -10.17 1.18 26.12
CA PRO A 10 -9.24 1.87 27.00
C PRO A 10 -7.96 2.30 26.31
N VAL A 11 -7.53 1.58 25.28
CA VAL A 11 -6.31 1.88 24.52
C VAL A 11 -6.62 2.89 23.42
N LEU A 12 -7.73 2.68 22.69
CA LEU A 12 -8.10 3.51 21.55
C LEU A 12 -8.58 4.90 21.95
N ILE A 13 -9.13 5.08 23.16
CA ILE A 13 -9.63 6.38 23.63
C ILE A 13 -8.53 7.33 24.12
N VAL A 14 -7.36 6.81 24.53
CA VAL A 14 -6.26 7.61 25.07
C VAL A 14 -5.88 8.80 24.18
N PRO A 15 -5.61 8.63 22.86
CA PRO A 15 -5.22 9.75 22.02
C PRO A 15 -6.31 10.81 21.89
N TYR A 16 -7.59 10.46 22.06
CA TYR A 16 -8.70 11.41 22.02
C TYR A 16 -8.76 12.33 23.26
N ARG A 17 -8.09 11.95 24.35
CA ARG A 17 -8.10 12.68 25.63
C ARG A 17 -6.85 13.53 25.85
N LEU A 18 -5.86 13.46 24.95
CA LEU A 18 -4.61 14.21 25.11
C LEU A 18 -4.83 15.72 24.88
N PRO A 19 -5.58 16.17 23.86
CA PRO A 19 -5.90 17.58 23.71
C PRO A 19 -7.04 18.00 24.65
N GLU A 20 -6.95 19.22 25.19
CA GLU A 20 -7.97 19.79 26.08
C GLU A 20 -9.25 20.21 25.35
N ASP A 21 -9.13 20.59 24.07
CA ASP A 21 -10.25 20.98 23.22
C ASP A 21 -10.90 19.76 22.54
N ALA A 22 -12.24 19.71 22.52
CA ALA A 22 -13.02 18.57 22.03
C ALA A 22 -12.82 18.32 20.52
N LEU A 23 -12.73 19.37 19.71
CA LEU A 23 -12.49 19.26 18.27
C LEU A 23 -11.06 18.75 18.01
N SER A 24 -10.09 19.35 18.69
CA SER A 24 -8.68 18.98 18.59
C SER A 24 -8.44 17.54 19.04
N GLY A 25 -9.10 17.12 20.14
CA GLY A 25 -9.08 15.74 20.66
C GLY A 25 -9.64 14.75 19.65
N PHE A 26 -10.77 15.06 19.04
CA PHE A 26 -11.37 14.22 18.00
C PHE A 26 -10.47 14.08 16.76
N LEU A 27 -9.93 15.18 16.24
CA LEU A 27 -9.07 15.16 15.05
C LEU A 27 -7.75 14.42 15.33
N PHE A 28 -7.11 14.70 16.46
CA PHE A 28 -5.85 14.06 16.83
C PHE A 28 -6.04 12.57 17.11
N GLY A 29 -7.05 12.21 17.90
CA GLY A 29 -7.40 10.82 18.17
C GLY A 29 -7.69 10.04 16.89
N THR A 30 -8.46 10.64 15.97
CA THR A 30 -8.75 10.05 14.67
C THR A 30 -7.48 9.88 13.83
N LEU A 31 -6.61 10.89 13.80
CA LEU A 31 -5.34 10.81 13.09
C LEU A 31 -4.50 9.64 13.61
N CYS A 32 -4.33 9.52 14.92
CA CYS A 32 -3.65 8.38 15.54
C CYS A 32 -4.30 7.04 15.16
N LEU A 33 -5.64 6.96 15.20
CA LEU A 33 -6.37 5.75 14.82
C LEU A 33 -6.13 5.37 13.35
N THR A 34 -6.11 6.35 12.44
CA THR A 34 -5.81 6.10 11.01
C THR A 34 -4.40 5.56 10.80
N ILE A 35 -3.42 6.08 11.55
CA ILE A 35 -2.03 5.61 11.52
C ILE A 35 -1.94 4.17 12.04
N ILE A 36 -2.63 3.84 13.13
CA ILE A 36 -2.70 2.48 13.66
C ILE A 36 -3.31 1.53 12.62
N CYS A 37 -4.44 1.90 12.00
CA CYS A 37 -5.07 1.10 10.95
C CYS A 37 -4.13 0.85 9.77
N LEU A 38 -3.41 1.88 9.34
CA LEU A 38 -2.46 1.79 8.25
C LEU A 38 -1.27 0.90 8.61
N ALA A 39 -0.75 1.02 9.83
CA ALA A 39 0.36 0.21 10.31
C ALA A 39 -0.04 -1.27 10.40
N VAL A 40 -1.20 -1.58 10.98
CA VAL A 40 -1.72 -2.95 11.09
C VAL A 40 -1.96 -3.53 9.69
N GLY A 41 -2.64 -2.79 8.80
CA GLY A 41 -2.89 -3.24 7.43
C GLY A 41 -1.59 -3.50 6.65
N ASP A 42 -0.57 -2.65 6.83
CA ASP A 42 0.72 -2.83 6.17
C ASP A 42 1.52 -4.01 6.73
N VAL A 43 1.48 -4.23 8.05
CA VAL A 43 2.09 -5.42 8.68
C VAL A 43 1.40 -6.69 8.20
N SER A 44 0.07 -6.72 8.19
CA SER A 44 -0.72 -7.83 7.63
C SER A 44 -0.33 -8.11 6.18
N LEU A 45 -0.24 -7.06 5.35
CA LEU A 45 0.18 -7.19 3.97
C LEU A 45 1.59 -7.79 3.84
N ARG A 46 2.56 -7.31 4.63
CA ARG A 46 3.93 -7.84 4.63
C ARG A 46 3.98 -9.31 5.06
N ILE A 47 3.20 -9.70 6.06
CA ILE A 47 3.11 -11.08 6.52
C ILE A 47 2.56 -11.96 5.40
N VAL A 48 1.43 -11.56 4.80
CA VAL A 48 0.81 -12.32 3.70
C VAL A 48 1.75 -12.44 2.50
N MET A 49 2.42 -11.36 2.10
CA MET A 49 3.42 -11.39 1.03
C MET A 49 4.61 -12.29 1.38
N ARG A 50 5.06 -12.30 2.64
CA ARG A 50 6.18 -13.13 3.08
C ARG A 50 5.85 -14.61 3.09
N LEU A 51 4.65 -14.97 3.56
CA LEU A 51 4.18 -16.36 3.57
C LEU A 51 3.92 -16.89 2.16
N ASN A 52 3.39 -16.03 1.28
CA ASN A 52 3.05 -16.40 -0.09
C ASN A 52 4.13 -16.03 -1.11
N ARG A 53 5.38 -15.82 -0.68
CA ARG A 53 6.45 -15.32 -1.55
C ARG A 53 6.65 -16.17 -2.81
N ARG A 54 6.60 -17.51 -2.68
CA ARG A 54 6.71 -18.44 -3.82
C ARG A 54 5.58 -18.24 -4.82
N ARG A 55 4.34 -18.19 -4.32
CA ARG A 55 3.14 -17.96 -5.14
C ARG A 55 3.20 -16.59 -5.83
N LEU A 56 3.72 -15.58 -5.14
CA LEU A 56 3.90 -14.23 -5.68
C LEU A 56 4.95 -14.18 -6.79
N GLU A 57 6.05 -14.92 -6.63
CA GLU A 57 7.10 -15.05 -7.63
C GLU A 57 6.58 -15.78 -8.88
N GLU A 58 5.85 -16.88 -8.71
CA GLU A 58 5.16 -17.59 -9.81
C GLU A 58 4.21 -16.65 -10.58
N LEU A 59 3.30 -15.96 -9.87
CA LEU A 59 2.35 -15.02 -10.49
C LEU A 59 3.06 -13.87 -11.22
N HIS A 60 4.19 -13.38 -10.70
CA HIS A 60 4.96 -12.31 -11.34
C HIS A 60 5.69 -12.81 -12.59
N THR A 61 6.33 -13.98 -12.51
CA THR A 61 7.01 -14.62 -13.64
C THR A 61 6.02 -14.97 -14.76
N ASP A 62 4.85 -15.50 -14.40
CA ASP A 62 3.78 -15.79 -15.35
C ASP A 62 3.27 -14.50 -16.02
N MET A 63 3.08 -13.42 -15.26
CA MET A 63 2.65 -12.13 -15.84
C MET A 63 3.69 -11.55 -16.82
N GLU A 64 4.97 -11.58 -16.48
CA GLU A 64 6.05 -11.13 -17.37
C GLU A 64 6.18 -12.01 -18.62
N HIS A 65 6.01 -13.32 -18.47
CA HIS A 65 6.05 -14.28 -19.57
C HIS A 65 4.88 -14.04 -20.53
N HIS A 66 3.66 -13.89 -20.02
CA HIS A 66 2.48 -13.63 -20.83
C HIS A 66 2.47 -12.23 -21.47
N HIS A 67 3.07 -11.22 -20.82
CA HIS A 67 3.25 -9.89 -21.41
C HIS A 67 4.18 -9.93 -22.64
N LYS A 68 5.30 -10.66 -22.54
CA LYS A 68 6.23 -10.87 -23.66
C LYS A 68 5.61 -11.72 -24.78
N LEU A 69 4.82 -12.73 -24.41
CA LEU A 69 4.15 -13.61 -25.36
C LEU A 69 3.04 -12.87 -26.14
N SER A 70 2.28 -12.00 -25.47
CA SER A 70 1.28 -11.14 -26.13
C SER A 70 1.92 -10.11 -27.06
N GLU A 71 3.06 -9.53 -26.68
CA GLU A 71 3.85 -8.67 -27.58
C GLU A 71 4.37 -9.44 -28.82
N THR A 72 4.79 -10.69 -28.63
CA THR A 72 5.31 -11.54 -29.70
C THR A 72 4.19 -12.05 -30.63
N ALA A 73 3.01 -12.38 -30.09
CA ALA A 73 1.84 -12.82 -30.86
C ALA A 73 1.24 -11.68 -31.70
N LEU A 74 1.25 -10.44 -31.20
CA LEU A 74 0.91 -9.25 -31.99
C LEU A 74 1.81 -9.08 -33.23
N ARG A 75 3.08 -9.50 -33.14
CA ARG A 75 4.04 -9.43 -34.24
C ARG A 75 3.90 -10.56 -35.27
N MET A 76 3.34 -11.72 -34.90
CA MET A 76 3.34 -12.93 -35.75
C MET A 76 2.10 -13.11 -36.64
N GLY A 77 1.02 -12.35 -36.45
CA GLY A 77 -0.08 -12.26 -37.44
C GLY A 77 -0.92 -13.53 -37.73
N ASP A 78 -0.67 -14.65 -37.04
CA ASP A 78 -1.40 -15.91 -37.19
C ASP A 78 -2.61 -16.00 -36.24
N LYS A 79 -3.83 -16.09 -36.79
CA LYS A 79 -5.09 -16.00 -36.04
C LYS A 79 -5.36 -17.18 -35.11
N GLU A 80 -4.94 -18.40 -35.47
CA GLU A 80 -5.15 -19.60 -34.66
C GLU A 80 -4.24 -19.57 -33.43
N SER A 81 -2.94 -19.36 -33.65
CA SER A 81 -1.95 -19.18 -32.57
C SER A 81 -2.30 -17.97 -31.69
N TYR A 82 -2.77 -16.87 -32.29
CA TYR A 82 -3.19 -15.68 -31.55
C TYR A 82 -4.37 -15.96 -30.60
N LYS A 83 -5.38 -16.74 -31.04
CA LYS A 83 -6.55 -17.04 -30.19
C LYS A 83 -6.17 -17.90 -28.99
N ALA A 84 -5.29 -18.90 -29.17
CA ALA A 84 -4.79 -19.74 -28.09
C ALA A 84 -3.94 -18.94 -27.09
N VAL A 85 -3.01 -18.12 -27.59
CA VAL A 85 -2.14 -17.26 -26.75
C VAL A 85 -2.96 -16.21 -26.01
N ASN A 86 -3.95 -15.59 -26.67
CA ASN A 86 -4.79 -14.57 -26.06
C ASN A 86 -5.68 -15.14 -24.93
N SER A 87 -6.17 -16.38 -25.08
CA SER A 87 -6.93 -17.04 -24.01
C SER A 87 -6.08 -17.30 -22.77
N GLN A 88 -4.85 -17.78 -22.95
CA GLN A 88 -3.92 -18.01 -21.84
C GLN A 88 -3.50 -16.70 -21.17
N ALA A 89 -3.24 -15.65 -21.96
CA ALA A 89 -2.91 -14.33 -21.43
C ALA A 89 -4.06 -13.72 -20.61
N HIS A 90 -5.31 -13.91 -21.05
CA HIS A 90 -6.48 -13.41 -20.32
C HIS A 90 -6.67 -14.10 -18.97
N ASP A 91 -6.47 -15.43 -18.92
CA ASP A 91 -6.57 -16.22 -17.69
C ASP A 91 -5.49 -15.82 -16.67
N ALA A 92 -4.24 -15.69 -17.12
CA ALA A 92 -3.14 -15.22 -16.28
C ALA A 92 -3.36 -13.79 -15.76
N PHE A 93 -3.89 -12.89 -16.60
CA PHE A 93 -4.25 -11.54 -16.16
C PHE A 93 -5.34 -11.56 -15.09
N GLY A 94 -6.37 -12.40 -15.25
CA GLY A 94 -7.44 -12.56 -14.27
C GLY A 94 -6.91 -12.97 -12.90
N HIS A 95 -6.04 -13.98 -12.86
CA HIS A 95 -5.39 -14.43 -11.63
C HIS A 95 -4.55 -13.33 -10.95
N TYR A 96 -3.77 -12.58 -11.73
CA TYR A 96 -2.98 -11.47 -11.21
C TYR A 96 -3.86 -10.35 -10.65
N PHE A 97 -4.93 -9.97 -11.37
CA PHE A 97 -5.87 -8.95 -10.94
C PHE A 97 -6.57 -9.33 -9.64
N SER A 98 -7.10 -10.56 -9.54
CA SER A 98 -7.76 -11.06 -8.34
C SER A 98 -6.81 -11.11 -7.14
N PHE A 99 -5.56 -11.52 -7.38
CA PHE A 99 -4.55 -11.54 -6.33
C PHE A 99 -4.20 -10.12 -5.85
N GLY A 100 -4.07 -9.16 -6.77
CA GLY A 100 -3.92 -7.74 -6.44
C GLY A 100 -5.09 -7.20 -5.62
N ALA A 101 -6.33 -7.56 -5.96
CA ALA A 101 -7.52 -7.21 -5.20
C ALA A 101 -7.50 -7.82 -3.79
N ALA A 102 -7.08 -9.08 -3.65
CA ALA A 102 -6.92 -9.74 -2.36
C ALA A 102 -5.88 -9.03 -1.47
N LEU A 103 -4.71 -8.68 -2.03
CA LEU A 103 -3.70 -7.89 -1.32
C LEU A 103 -4.22 -6.50 -0.92
N PHE A 104 -5.02 -5.86 -1.78
CA PHE A 104 -5.66 -4.59 -1.44
C PHE A 104 -6.61 -4.74 -0.24
N CYS A 105 -7.46 -5.78 -0.23
CA CYS A 105 -8.34 -6.09 0.90
C CYS A 105 -7.57 -6.36 2.19
N VAL A 106 -6.47 -7.13 2.12
CA VAL A 106 -5.56 -7.36 3.25
C VAL A 106 -4.90 -6.07 3.74
N SER A 107 -4.73 -5.06 2.89
CA SER A 107 -4.17 -3.78 3.35
C SER A 107 -5.18 -2.87 4.07
N ILE A 108 -6.49 -3.11 3.89
CA ILE A 108 -7.56 -2.26 4.45
C ILE A 108 -8.43 -2.93 5.49
N TRP A 109 -8.23 -4.23 5.76
CA TRP A 109 -9.10 -4.96 6.69
C TRP A 109 -9.27 -4.34 8.09
N PRO A 110 -8.32 -3.58 8.71
CA PRO A 110 -8.54 -2.98 10.03
C PRO A 110 -9.51 -1.79 9.99
N LEU A 111 -9.68 -1.18 8.82
CA LEU A 111 -10.51 0.01 8.59
C LEU A 111 -11.98 -0.18 9.01
N PRO A 112 -12.71 -1.23 8.57
CA PRO A 112 -14.09 -1.46 9.01
C PRO A 112 -14.22 -1.66 10.52
N PHE A 113 -13.24 -2.29 11.18
CA PHE A 113 -13.28 -2.47 12.65
C PHE A 113 -13.09 -1.15 13.38
N ALA A 114 -12.15 -0.32 12.94
CA ALA A 114 -11.93 1.01 13.51
C ALA A 114 -13.16 1.91 13.33
N MET A 115 -13.78 1.89 12.15
CA MET A 115 -15.02 2.64 11.90
C MET A 115 -16.18 2.13 12.76
N GLY A 116 -16.31 0.81 12.93
CA GLY A 116 -17.34 0.22 13.79
C GLY A 116 -17.19 0.66 15.26
N TRP A 117 -15.96 0.59 15.80
CA TRP A 117 -15.66 1.08 17.14
C TRP A 117 -15.96 2.58 17.29
N MET A 118 -15.55 3.38 16.31
CA MET A 118 -15.76 4.82 16.33
C MET A 118 -17.25 5.19 16.22
N SER A 119 -18.03 4.45 15.43
CA SER A 119 -19.48 4.61 15.35
C SER A 119 -20.16 4.27 16.68
N ASP A 120 -19.74 3.21 17.36
CA ASP A 120 -20.28 2.88 18.69
C ASP A 120 -19.96 3.97 19.73
N ARG A 121 -18.77 4.60 19.64
CA ARG A 121 -18.28 5.55 20.65
C ARG A 121 -18.72 6.99 20.43
N PHE A 122 -18.80 7.44 19.17
CA PHE A 122 -18.95 8.85 18.78
C PHE A 122 -20.21 9.12 17.94
N SER A 123 -21.15 8.17 17.81
CA SER A 123 -22.37 8.29 16.98
C SER A 123 -23.26 9.51 17.26
N GLY A 124 -23.05 10.24 18.37
CA GLY A 124 -23.77 11.48 18.68
C GLY A 124 -22.88 12.67 19.08
N ALA A 125 -21.56 12.57 18.90
CA ALA A 125 -20.60 13.60 19.32
C ALA A 125 -19.67 14.04 18.16
N THR A 126 -20.16 13.98 16.92
CA THR A 126 -19.37 14.40 15.77
C THR A 126 -19.30 15.92 15.68
N PRO A 127 -18.16 16.48 15.23
CA PRO A 127 -18.06 17.92 14.99
C PRO A 127 -19.10 18.42 13.97
N ILE A 128 -19.72 19.55 14.28
CA ILE A 128 -20.65 20.26 13.39
C ILE A 128 -19.83 21.02 12.34
N LEU A 129 -20.26 20.95 11.08
CA LEU A 129 -19.66 21.73 10.00
C LEU A 129 -20.07 23.21 10.11
N PRO A 130 -19.18 24.15 9.72
CA PRO A 130 -19.53 25.58 9.67
C PRO A 130 -20.62 25.92 8.65
N TRP A 131 -20.90 25.02 7.72
CA TRP A 131 -21.85 25.18 6.63
C TRP A 131 -22.69 23.92 6.43
N ASP A 132 -23.94 24.10 6.04
CA ASP A 132 -24.83 22.99 5.72
C ASP A 132 -24.54 22.43 4.33
N VAL A 133 -24.20 21.15 4.27
CA VAL A 133 -24.01 20.43 3.01
C VAL A 133 -25.31 19.68 2.69
N PRO A 134 -25.99 19.92 1.55
CA PRO A 134 -27.34 19.40 1.26
C PRO A 134 -27.53 17.88 1.34
N ILE A 135 -26.45 17.10 1.25
CA ILE A 135 -26.48 15.62 1.24
C ILE A 135 -26.01 15.02 2.58
N ILE A 136 -25.21 15.78 3.36
CA ILE A 136 -24.52 15.28 4.56
C ILE A 136 -25.12 15.89 5.85
N GLY A 137 -25.79 17.04 5.72
CA GLY A 137 -26.32 17.82 6.85
C GLY A 137 -25.24 18.60 7.61
N ALA A 138 -25.67 19.32 8.66
CA ALA A 138 -24.80 20.09 9.54
C ALA A 138 -23.79 19.22 10.32
N GLN A 139 -24.13 17.95 10.58
CA GLN A 139 -23.35 17.02 11.38
C GLN A 139 -22.98 15.79 10.55
N PRO A 140 -21.82 15.77 9.89
CA PRO A 140 -21.36 14.60 9.18
C PRO A 140 -21.21 13.41 10.10
N SER A 141 -21.41 12.22 9.53
CA SER A 141 -21.17 10.97 10.23
C SER A 141 -19.71 10.82 10.62
N VAL A 142 -19.47 10.00 11.64
CA VAL A 142 -18.14 9.57 12.06
C VAL A 142 -17.31 9.03 10.89
N THR A 143 -17.95 8.29 9.98
CA THR A 143 -17.35 7.74 8.76
C THR A 143 -16.77 8.83 7.85
N PHE A 144 -17.46 9.96 7.69
CA PHE A 144 -16.99 11.07 6.87
C PHE A 144 -15.66 11.61 7.40
N TRP A 145 -15.60 11.91 8.70
CA TRP A 145 -14.39 12.43 9.34
C TRP A 145 -13.23 11.45 9.30
N PHE A 146 -13.52 10.15 9.53
CA PHE A 146 -12.50 9.12 9.46
C PHE A 146 -11.91 9.00 8.03
N LEU A 147 -12.75 8.94 6.99
CA LEU A 147 -12.28 8.85 5.61
C LEU A 147 -11.53 10.12 5.16
N LEU A 148 -11.99 11.29 5.61
CA LEU A 148 -11.35 12.57 5.33
C LEU A 148 -9.89 12.60 5.80
N LEU A 149 -9.59 12.01 6.96
CA LEU A 149 -8.21 11.91 7.46
C LEU A 149 -7.47 10.68 6.92
N TYR A 150 -8.15 9.55 6.77
CA TYR A 150 -7.54 8.29 6.34
C TYR A 150 -6.97 8.37 4.91
N ILE A 151 -7.73 8.94 3.96
CA ILE A 151 -7.34 8.97 2.54
C ILE A 151 -6.03 9.75 2.33
N PRO A 152 -5.88 11.00 2.83
CA PRO A 152 -4.62 11.74 2.72
C PRO A 152 -3.44 11.03 3.39
N VAL A 153 -3.63 10.47 4.59
CA VAL A 153 -2.58 9.73 5.32
C VAL A 153 -2.13 8.50 4.52
N ARG A 154 -3.06 7.78 3.90
CA ARG A 154 -2.74 6.63 3.06
C ARG A 154 -1.98 7.01 1.79
N ILE A 155 -2.39 8.10 1.12
CA ILE A 155 -1.72 8.61 -0.09
C ILE A 155 -0.30 9.07 0.23
N THR A 156 -0.13 9.84 1.31
CA THR A 156 1.19 10.34 1.75
C THR A 156 2.11 9.18 2.13
N TYR A 157 1.61 8.17 2.83
CA TYR A 157 2.36 6.94 3.13
C TYR A 157 2.79 6.19 1.87
N ALA A 158 1.88 5.98 0.91
CA ALA A 158 2.18 5.30 -0.35
C ALA A 158 3.26 6.04 -1.17
N LYS A 159 3.16 7.37 -1.25
CA LYS A 159 4.17 8.23 -1.89
C LYS A 159 5.51 8.17 -1.15
N GLY A 160 5.50 8.23 0.18
CA GLY A 160 6.71 8.15 1.00
C GLY A 160 7.46 6.84 0.80
N ARG A 161 6.75 5.71 0.77
CA ARG A 161 7.38 4.39 0.51
C ARG A 161 7.97 4.27 -0.88
N SER A 162 7.24 4.69 -1.91
CA SER A 162 7.73 4.61 -3.30
C SER A 162 8.95 5.50 -3.51
N PHE A 163 8.98 6.68 -2.90
CA PHE A 163 10.14 7.57 -2.90
C PHE A 163 11.37 6.93 -2.22
N LEU A 164 11.20 6.35 -1.04
CA LEU A 164 12.28 5.66 -0.32
C LEU A 164 12.82 4.45 -1.10
N ALA A 165 11.94 3.68 -1.73
CA ALA A 165 12.33 2.52 -2.56
C ALA A 165 13.18 2.96 -3.76
N ARG A 166 12.74 4.00 -4.49
CA ARG A 166 13.50 4.57 -5.62
C ARG A 166 14.89 5.05 -5.20
N ARG A 167 15.00 5.72 -4.04
CA ARG A 167 16.30 6.18 -3.51
C ARG A 167 17.24 5.03 -3.18
N LYS A 168 16.73 3.93 -2.61
CA LYS A 168 17.55 2.74 -2.35
C LYS A 168 18.07 2.12 -3.64
N GLN A 169 17.24 2.02 -4.68
CA GLN A 169 17.65 1.49 -5.98
C GLN A 169 18.76 2.33 -6.61
N LEU A 170 18.63 3.66 -6.61
CA LEU A 170 19.65 4.57 -7.14
C LEU A 170 20.97 4.48 -6.37
N ALA A 171 20.91 4.31 -5.05
CA ALA A 171 22.11 4.11 -4.23
C ALA A 171 22.82 2.78 -4.57
N THR A 172 22.06 1.70 -4.75
CA THR A 172 22.62 0.39 -5.12
C THR A 172 23.24 0.40 -6.52
N THR A 173 22.59 1.02 -7.51
CA THR A 173 23.14 1.11 -8.88
C THR A 173 24.36 2.02 -8.95
N ALA A 174 24.38 3.14 -8.21
CA ALA A 174 25.56 3.99 -8.09
C ALA A 174 26.74 3.28 -7.41
N ALA A 175 26.48 2.47 -6.37
CA ALA A 175 27.49 1.65 -5.71
C ALA A 175 28.05 0.55 -6.66
N ALA A 176 27.20 -0.09 -7.45
CA ALA A 176 27.64 -1.08 -8.44
C ALA A 176 28.49 -0.46 -9.57
N ALA A 177 28.09 0.71 -10.08
CA ALA A 177 28.81 1.42 -11.14
C ALA A 177 30.20 1.93 -10.69
N SER A 178 30.31 2.38 -9.43
CA SER A 178 31.60 2.81 -8.86
C SER A 178 32.54 1.64 -8.56
N GLY A 179 32.02 0.46 -8.18
CA GLY A 179 32.80 -0.77 -8.05
C GLY A 179 33.41 -1.25 -9.37
N MET A 180 32.63 -1.26 -10.46
CA MET A 180 33.13 -1.64 -11.80
C MET A 180 34.17 -0.65 -12.35
N ALA A 181 34.06 0.65 -12.02
CA ALA A 181 35.04 1.65 -12.43
C ALA A 181 36.39 1.54 -11.69
N GLY A 182 36.39 1.00 -10.46
CA GLY A 182 37.61 0.72 -9.71
C GLY A 182 38.37 -0.51 -10.21
N ASP A 183 37.63 -1.55 -10.60
CA ASP A 183 38.19 -2.83 -11.08
C ASP A 183 38.79 -2.74 -12.49
N ALA A 184 38.24 -1.87 -13.35
CA ALA A 184 38.77 -1.61 -14.69
C ALA A 184 40.13 -0.87 -14.72
N LYS A 185 40.67 -0.45 -13.57
CA LYS A 185 41.93 0.31 -13.48
C LYS A 185 43.16 -0.55 -13.08
N GLY A 186 43.02 -1.87 -12.90
CA GLY A 186 44.16 -2.80 -12.81
C GLY A 186 44.05 -3.84 -13.93
N PRO A 187 44.92 -3.84 -14.95
CA PRO A 187 46.30 -4.31 -14.83
C PRO A 187 47.30 -3.58 -15.78
N THR A 188 47.25 -2.24 -15.87
CA THR A 188 48.14 -1.48 -16.77
C THR A 188 49.43 -0.96 -16.11
N ASP A 189 49.61 -1.15 -14.81
CA ASP A 189 50.78 -0.62 -14.08
C ASP A 189 51.94 -1.64 -13.92
N GLN A 190 51.80 -2.85 -14.46
CA GLN A 190 52.84 -3.89 -14.40
C GLN A 190 53.79 -3.93 -15.61
N MET A 191 53.58 -3.10 -16.64
CA MET A 191 54.43 -3.12 -17.86
C MET A 191 55.38 -1.91 -17.98
N ARG A 192 55.55 -1.08 -16.94
CA ARG A 192 56.33 0.18 -17.04
C ARG A 192 57.68 0.18 -16.31
N HIS A 193 58.19 -0.97 -15.89
CA HIS A 193 59.47 -1.04 -15.15
C HIS A 193 60.59 -1.87 -15.79
N ASP A 194 60.38 -2.48 -16.96
CA ASP A 194 61.42 -3.30 -17.63
C ASP A 194 61.90 -2.69 -18.96
N GLY A 195 62.33 -1.42 -18.95
CA GLY A 195 62.89 -0.72 -20.10
C GLY A 195 64.19 0.01 -19.78
#